data_AF-A0A520J7R2-F1
#
_entry.id   AF-A0A520J7R2-F1
#
_cell.length_a   1.000
_cell.length_b   1.000
_cell.length_c   1.000
_cell.angle_alpha   90.00
_cell.angle_beta   90.00
_cell.angle_gamma   90.00
#
_symmetry.space_group_name_H-M   'P 1'
#
loop_
_entity.id
_entity.type
_entity.pdbx_description
1 polymer ?
#
loop_
_entity_poly.entity_id
_entity_poly.type
_entity_poly.pdbx_seq_one_letter_code
_entity_poly.pdbx_strand_id
1 'polypeptide(L)' 'VYFMAIDGAKFRKPVEPGVLLQLHAEFVQKRASVCKFAGRAKIDGQVVAEANFTAMIADPPKP' A
#
# COMPACT_ATOMS: atom_id res chain seq x y z
N VAL A 1 12.90 3.63 1.65
CA VAL A 1 11.55 4.14 1.30
C VAL A 1 10.76 4.24 2.60
N TYR A 2 10.12 5.39 2.84
CA TYR A 2 9.35 5.65 4.05
C TYR A 2 7.91 6.01 3.70
N PHE A 3 6.94 5.49 4.45
CA PHE A 3 5.55 5.96 4.37
C PHE A 3 5.43 7.31 5.07
N MET A 4 4.79 8.26 4.39
CA MET A 4 4.56 9.61 4.93
C MET A 4 3.12 9.78 5.44
N ALA A 5 2.16 9.16 4.76
CA ALA A 5 0.74 9.26 5.12
C ALA A 5 -0.01 8.03 4.60
N ILE A 6 -1.03 7.63 5.35
CA ILE A 6 -2.00 6.61 4.97
C ILE A 6 -3.38 7.23 5.18
N ASP A 7 -4.22 7.15 4.16
CA ASP A 7 -5.55 7.76 4.14
C ASP A 7 -6.60 6.77 3.62
N GLY A 8 -7.82 6.89 4.13
CA GLY A 8 -8.96 6.07 3.70
C GLY A 8 -8.76 4.57 3.88
N ALA A 9 -7.93 4.14 4.85
CA ALA A 9 -7.68 2.74 5.11
C ALA A 9 -8.98 2.03 5.55
N LYS A 10 -9.37 0.98 4.83
CA LYS A 10 -10.55 0.17 5.12
C LYS A 10 -10.18 -1.29 5.18
N PHE A 11 -10.66 -1.95 6.23
CA PHE A 11 -10.49 -3.38 6.45
C PHE A 11 -11.87 -4.03 6.40
N ARG A 12 -12.12 -4.83 5.36
CA ARG A 12 -13.43 -5.38 5.05
C ARG A 12 -13.59 -6.80 5.58
N LYS A 13 -12.51 -7.59 5.58
CA LYS A 13 -12.48 -8.98 6.04
C LYS A 13 -11.12 -9.30 6.67
N PRO A 14 -11.06 -10.04 7.79
CA PRO A 14 -9.80 -10.51 8.35
C PRO A 14 -9.09 -11.48 7.38
N VAL A 15 -7.76 -11.44 7.41
CA VAL A 15 -6.90 -12.34 6.64
C VAL A 15 -6.44 -13.46 7.58
N GLU A 16 -6.78 -14.70 7.23
CA GLU A 16 -6.47 -15.89 8.02
C GLU A 16 -5.30 -16.67 7.41
N PRO A 17 -4.59 -17.52 8.18
CA PRO A 17 -3.56 -18.41 7.64
C PRO A 17 -4.10 -19.31 6.51
N GLY A 18 -3.25 -19.60 5.53
CA GLY A 18 -3.58 -20.50 4.41
C GLY A 18 -4.14 -19.83 3.16
N VAL A 19 -4.27 -18.50 3.13
CA VAL A 19 -4.71 -17.74 1.95
C VAL A 19 -3.56 -17.02 1.26
N LEU A 20 -3.70 -16.77 -0.04
CA LEU A 20 -2.79 -15.90 -0.78
C LEU A 20 -3.31 -14.45 -0.76
N LEU A 21 -2.69 -13.61 0.06
CA LEU A 21 -2.97 -12.17 0.07
C LEU A 21 -2.21 -11.47 -1.07
N GLN A 22 -2.94 -11.03 -2.09
CA GLN A 22 -2.37 -10.30 -3.22
C GLN A 22 -2.37 -8.80 -2.92
N LEU A 23 -1.19 -8.19 -2.87
CA LEU A 23 -1.01 -6.75 -2.64
C LEU A 23 -0.81 -6.03 -3.97
N HIS A 24 -1.76 -5.18 -4.32
CA HIS A 24 -1.72 -4.36 -5.53
C HIS A 24 -1.49 -2.91 -5.14
N ALA A 25 -0.53 -2.25 -5.79
CA ALA A 25 -0.26 -0.83 -5.65
C ALA A 25 -0.24 -0.17 -7.03
N GLU A 26 -1.07 0.85 -7.21
CA GLU A 26 -1.17 1.61 -8.46
C GLU A 26 -0.64 3.02 -8.24
N PHE A 27 0.18 3.54 -9.16
CA PHE A 27 0.62 4.94 -9.11
C PHE A 27 -0.56 5.88 -9.35
N VAL A 28 -0.84 6.73 -8.38
CA VAL A 28 -1.82 7.83 -8.52
C VAL A 28 -1.09 9.11 -8.91
N GLN A 29 0.07 9.38 -8.30
CA GLN A 29 0.85 10.57 -8.57
C GLN A 29 2.33 10.35 -8.22
N LYS A 30 3.24 10.92 -9.01
CA LYS A 30 4.69 10.93 -8.74
C LYS A 30 5.23 12.35 -8.88
N ARG A 31 5.90 12.87 -7.84
CA ARG A 31 6.54 14.18 -7.82
C ARG A 31 7.88 14.10 -7.10
N ALA A 32 8.99 14.32 -7.82
CA ALA A 32 10.35 14.19 -7.30
C ALA A 32 10.55 12.84 -6.57
N SER A 33 10.91 12.87 -5.29
CA SER A 33 11.10 11.70 -4.43
C SER A 33 9.82 11.19 -3.78
N VAL A 34 8.67 11.86 -3.94
CA VAL A 34 7.40 11.54 -3.29
C VAL A 34 6.41 10.93 -4.29
N CYS A 35 5.81 9.80 -3.92
CA CYS A 35 4.83 9.07 -4.70
C CYS A 35 3.55 8.85 -3.89
N LYS A 36 2.39 8.96 -4.55
CA LYS A 36 1.09 8.56 -4.02
C LYS A 36 0.59 7.32 -4.73
N PHE A 37 0.01 6.41 -3.97
CA PHE A 37 -0.47 5.12 -4.45
C PHE A 37 -1.89 4.85 -3.99
N ALA A 38 -2.63 4.13 -4.83
CA ALA A 38 -3.86 3.44 -4.45
C ALA A 38 -3.51 1.97 -4.19
N GLY A 39 -3.68 1.52 -2.96
CA GLY A 39 -3.41 0.16 -2.51
C GLY A 39 -4.68 -0.66 -2.38
N ARG A 40 -4.65 -1.90 -2.88
CA ARG A 40 -5.72 -2.90 -2.69
C ARG A 40 -5.10 -4.23 -2.32
N ALA A 41 -5.58 -4.82 -1.24
CA ALA A 41 -5.26 -6.19 -0.84
C ALA A 41 -6.43 -7.10 -1.23
N LYS A 42 -6.15 -8.20 -1.93
CA LYS A 42 -7.17 -9.14 -2.43
C LYS A 42 -6.91 -10.58 -1.99
N ILE A 43 -7.99 -11.32 -1.75
CA ILE A 43 -8.01 -12.78 -1.60
C ILE A 43 -9.04 -13.30 -2.59
N ASP A 44 -8.66 -14.26 -3.43
CA ASP A 44 -9.53 -14.83 -4.48
C ASP A 44 -10.25 -13.76 -5.33
N GLY A 45 -9.51 -12.70 -5.67
CA GLY A 45 -10.02 -11.56 -6.45
C GLY A 45 -10.87 -10.54 -5.66
N GLN A 46 -11.27 -10.85 -4.43
CA GLN A 46 -12.09 -9.96 -3.59
C GLN A 46 -11.22 -9.01 -2.78
N VAL A 47 -11.56 -7.71 -2.76
CA VAL A 47 -10.84 -6.71 -1.96
C VAL A 47 -11.17 -6.88 -0.48
N VAL A 48 -10.14 -7.22 0.31
CA VAL A 48 -10.25 -7.42 1.76
C VAL A 48 -9.71 -6.23 2.55
N ALA A 49 -8.79 -5.45 1.96
CA ALA A 49 -8.36 -4.17 2.49
C ALA A 49 -7.99 -3.20 1.36
N GLU A 50 -8.11 -1.90 1.61
CA GLU A 50 -7.71 -0.85 0.69
C GLU A 50 -7.22 0.39 1.45
N ALA A 51 -6.31 1.16 0.85
CA ALA A 51 -5.84 2.42 1.40
C ALA A 51 -5.19 3.27 0.29
N ASN A 52 -5.23 4.59 0.43
CA ASN A 52 -4.33 5.47 -0.31
C ASN A 52 -3.13 5.79 0.56
N PHE A 53 -1.92 5.73 0.02
CA PHE A 53 -0.72 6.01 0.80
C PHE A 53 0.31 6.82 0.02
N THR A 54 1.04 7.65 0.76
CA THR A 54 2.15 8.45 0.23
C THR A 54 3.46 7.86 0.74
N ALA A 55 4.43 7.68 -0.15
CA ALA A 55 5.76 7.21 0.19
C ALA A 55 6.85 8.12 -0.38
N MET A 56 7.95 8.24 0.35
CA MET A 56 9.15 8.95 -0.08
C MET A 56 10.30 7.97 -0.30
N ILE A 57 10.97 8.11 -1.43
CA ILE A 57 12.26 7.45 -1.68
C ILE A 57 13.32 8.29 -0.97
N ALA A 58 13.97 7.67 0.01
CA ALA A 58 15.07 8.25 0.76
C ALA A 58 16.29 7.36 0.60
N ASP A 59 17.47 7.97 0.72
CA ASP A 59 18.74 7.26 0.70
C ASP A 59 18.80 6.24 1.84
N PRO A 60 19.47 5.10 1.64
CA PRO A 60 19.70 4.14 2.70
C PRO A 60 20.44 4.80 3.87
N PRO A 61 20.14 4.42 5.14
CA PRO A 61 20.89 4.92 6.27
C PRO A 61 22.38 4.62 6.10
N LYS A 62 23.24 5.57 6.47
CA LYS A 62 24.69 5.33 6.51
C LYS A 62 24.97 4.30 7.61
N PRO A 63 25.87 3.33 7.36
CA PRO A 63 26.20 2.28 8.32
C PRO A 63 26.76 2.83 9.62
#